data_AF-A0A2V6AG30-F1
#
_entry.id   AF-A0A2V6AG30-F1
#
_cell.length_a   1.000
_cell.length_b   1.000
_cell.length_c   1.000
_cell.angle_alpha   90.00
_cell.angle_beta   90.00
_cell.angle_gamma   90.00
#
_symmetry.space_group_name_H-M   'P 1'
#
loop_
_entity.id
_entity.type
_entity.pdbx_description
1 polymer ?
#
loop_
_entity_poly.entity_id
_entity_poly.type
_entity_poly.pdbx_seq_one_letter_code
_entity_poly.pdbx_strand_id
1 'polypeptide(L)'
;MSRVVALSVTLVATAIVALAADQSVQHESEEPDSFDIEPPILKENLSVEPPSTMPAPDSDVARLEKQLERAKRNAAGAERLCKIGVLSKMEVEQRFLRVARCESDFANARLAQAKEEVTAQESQVATAESTKNELEAAKVALAQLTEAAELASQKRERAELDFAEANLRRQEKLLRLGSARKSDVNRAQEKLAELKAQKD
;
A
#
# COMPACT_ATOMS: atom_id res chain seq x y z
N MET A 1 -46.66 -30.19 -0.70
CA MET A 1 -46.99 -30.40 -2.12
C MET A 1 -46.25 -29.35 -2.94
N SER A 2 -45.23 -29.80 -3.67
CA SER A 2 -44.23 -29.00 -4.37
C SER A 2 -44.80 -28.27 -5.57
N ARG A 3 -44.40 -27.01 -5.81
CA ARG A 3 -44.66 -26.31 -7.07
C ARG A 3 -43.33 -25.95 -7.75
N VAL A 4 -43.22 -26.46 -8.97
CA VAL A 4 -42.09 -26.51 -9.88
C VAL A 4 -41.88 -25.13 -10.52
N VAL A 5 -40.64 -24.62 -10.53
CA VAL A 5 -40.26 -23.43 -11.32
C VAL A 5 -39.58 -23.92 -12.58
N ALA A 6 -40.19 -23.64 -13.73
CA ALA A 6 -39.77 -24.05 -15.04
C ALA A 6 -38.59 -23.19 -15.55
N LEU A 7 -37.50 -23.88 -15.93
CA LEU A 7 -36.40 -23.35 -16.73
C LEU A 7 -36.90 -23.08 -18.16
N SER A 8 -36.60 -21.91 -18.72
CA SER A 8 -36.81 -21.64 -20.16
C SER A 8 -35.46 -21.35 -20.82
N VAL A 9 -35.02 -22.30 -21.64
CA VAL A 9 -33.88 -22.23 -22.57
C VAL A 9 -34.45 -21.93 -23.96
N THR A 10 -33.99 -20.87 -24.62
CA THR A 10 -34.15 -20.63 -26.07
C THR A 10 -33.10 -19.59 -26.50
N LEU A 11 -32.02 -19.95 -27.21
CA LEU A 11 -31.87 -20.30 -28.64
C LEU A 11 -31.58 -19.06 -29.51
N VAL A 12 -30.41 -19.11 -30.17
CA VAL A 12 -29.76 -18.11 -31.03
C VAL A 12 -30.46 -18.00 -32.39
N ALA A 13 -30.62 -16.77 -32.92
CA ALA A 13 -30.84 -16.55 -34.35
C ALA A 13 -30.20 -15.24 -34.83
N THR A 14 -29.39 -15.37 -35.87
CA THR A 14 -28.66 -14.35 -36.65
C THR A 14 -29.57 -13.46 -37.49
N ALA A 15 -29.19 -12.20 -37.68
CA ALA A 15 -29.60 -11.40 -38.82
C ALA A 15 -28.44 -10.51 -39.30
N ILE A 16 -27.89 -10.85 -40.46
CA ILE A 16 -26.96 -10.02 -41.24
C ILE A 16 -27.84 -9.09 -42.08
N VAL A 17 -27.72 -7.78 -41.89
CA VAL A 17 -28.32 -6.81 -42.81
C VAL A 17 -27.20 -6.30 -43.71
N ALA A 18 -27.21 -6.80 -44.95
CA ALA A 18 -26.54 -6.20 -46.07
C ALA A 18 -27.36 -4.98 -46.54
N LEU A 19 -26.69 -3.84 -46.70
CA LEU A 19 -27.22 -2.69 -47.43
C LEU A 19 -26.21 -2.37 -48.53
N ALA A 20 -26.60 -2.73 -49.75
CA ALA A 20 -25.96 -2.35 -51.00
C ALA A 20 -26.83 -1.26 -51.67
N ALA A 21 -26.20 -0.14 -51.99
CA ALA A 21 -26.58 0.83 -53.02
C ALA A 21 -25.36 1.75 -53.20
N ASP A 22 -24.37 1.33 -54.00
CA ASP A 22 -24.26 1.59 -55.45
C ASP A 22 -23.91 3.05 -55.75
N GLN A 23 -22.60 3.33 -55.83
CA GLN A 23 -22.04 4.28 -56.78
C GLN A 23 -20.75 3.69 -57.34
N SER A 24 -20.85 3.22 -58.58
CA SER A 24 -19.72 2.87 -59.42
C SER A 24 -18.84 4.09 -59.68
N VAL A 25 -17.57 4.06 -59.24
CA VAL A 25 -16.48 4.72 -59.96
C VAL A 25 -15.30 3.76 -60.00
N GLN A 26 -14.79 3.62 -61.22
CA GLN A 26 -13.70 2.78 -61.66
C GLN A 26 -12.38 3.02 -60.92
N HIS A 27 -11.64 1.92 -60.74
CA HIS A 27 -10.18 1.80 -60.95
C HIS A 27 -9.31 2.88 -60.30
N GLU A 28 -8.56 2.54 -59.25
CA GLU A 28 -7.11 2.31 -59.28
C GLU A 28 -6.67 1.75 -57.90
N SER A 29 -5.72 0.83 -57.92
CA SER A 29 -5.13 0.22 -56.73
C SER A 29 -4.25 1.24 -56.02
N GLU A 30 -4.67 1.74 -54.86
CA GLU A 30 -3.77 2.33 -53.87
C GLU A 30 -3.84 1.50 -52.59
N GLU A 31 -2.65 1.08 -52.14
CA GLU A 31 -2.42 0.28 -50.95
C GLU A 31 -3.05 0.95 -49.71
N PRO A 32 -3.56 0.19 -48.73
CA PRO A 32 -4.03 0.80 -47.49
C PRO A 32 -2.83 1.41 -46.78
N ASP A 33 -2.80 2.75 -46.75
CA ASP A 33 -1.84 3.54 -46.01
C ASP A 33 -1.69 2.96 -44.60
N SER A 34 -0.45 2.60 -44.27
CA SER A 34 -0.06 2.06 -42.97
C SER A 34 -0.59 2.99 -41.88
N PHE A 35 -1.58 2.56 -41.11
CA PHE A 35 -1.96 3.24 -39.87
C PHE A 35 -0.84 3.02 -38.83
N ASP A 36 0.29 3.68 -39.02
CA ASP A 36 1.28 3.96 -37.97
C ASP A 36 0.68 5.00 -37.01
N ILE A 37 -0.41 4.62 -36.33
CA ILE A 37 -0.88 5.35 -35.16
C ILE A 37 0.00 4.86 -34.01
N GLU A 38 1.11 5.56 -33.79
CA GLU A 38 1.94 5.37 -32.61
C GLU A 38 1.04 5.54 -31.36
N PRO A 39 0.90 4.51 -30.50
CA PRO A 39 0.07 4.63 -29.32
C PRO A 39 0.63 5.77 -28.45
N PRO A 40 -0.21 6.72 -27.98
CA PRO A 40 0.28 7.84 -27.19
C PRO A 40 1.00 7.32 -25.95
N ILE A 41 2.28 7.68 -25.81
CA ILE A 41 3.13 7.29 -24.69
C ILE A 41 2.43 7.73 -23.41
N LEU A 42 1.93 6.76 -22.63
CA LEU A 42 1.37 7.00 -21.31
C LEU A 42 2.48 7.62 -20.46
N LYS A 43 2.34 8.90 -20.12
CA LYS A 43 3.25 9.59 -19.19
C LYS A 43 3.33 8.75 -17.92
N GLU A 44 4.51 8.18 -17.70
CA GLU A 44 4.83 7.35 -16.56
C GLU A 44 4.49 8.11 -15.28
N ASN A 45 3.58 7.59 -14.47
CA ASN A 45 3.41 8.03 -13.08
C ASN A 45 4.55 7.48 -12.19
N LEU A 46 5.77 7.49 -12.72
CA LEU A 46 6.99 7.14 -12.00
C LEU A 46 7.64 8.44 -11.53
N SER A 47 7.03 9.08 -10.53
CA SER A 47 7.83 9.90 -9.62
C SER A 47 8.72 8.94 -8.83
N VAL A 48 9.80 8.46 -9.46
CA VAL A 48 11.05 8.19 -8.75
C VAL A 48 11.56 9.57 -8.39
N GLU A 49 11.09 10.08 -7.26
CA GLU A 49 11.69 11.24 -6.63
C GLU A 49 13.17 10.89 -6.41
N PRO A 50 14.12 11.58 -7.06
CA PRO A 50 15.53 11.37 -6.75
C PRO A 50 15.73 11.67 -5.25
N PRO A 51 16.67 11.00 -4.55
CA PRO A 51 17.04 11.40 -3.21
C PRO A 51 17.71 12.78 -3.30
N SER A 52 16.90 13.83 -3.31
CA SER A 52 17.35 15.20 -3.22
C SER A 52 17.90 15.41 -1.82
N THR A 53 19.17 15.82 -1.80
CA THR A 53 19.87 16.63 -0.79
C THR A 53 19.09 16.86 0.50
N MET A 54 19.64 16.36 1.62
CA MET A 54 19.14 16.49 3.00
C MET A 54 17.90 17.40 3.12
N PRO A 55 16.71 16.82 3.13
CA PRO A 55 15.49 17.58 3.30
C PRO A 55 15.53 18.23 4.69
N ALA A 56 14.99 19.45 4.82
CA ALA A 56 14.74 20.02 6.13
C ALA A 56 13.86 19.02 6.94
N PRO A 57 14.05 18.87 8.26
CA PRO A 57 13.33 17.86 9.06
C PRO A 57 11.80 17.95 8.87
N ASP A 58 11.27 19.16 8.70
CA ASP A 58 9.84 19.41 8.42
C ASP A 58 9.36 18.81 7.08
N SER A 59 10.23 18.79 6.06
CA SER A 59 9.89 18.22 4.76
C SER A 59 9.85 16.69 4.76
N ASP A 60 10.60 16.06 5.66
CA ASP A 60 10.58 14.60 5.84
C ASP A 60 9.30 14.13 6.55
N VAL A 61 8.85 14.85 7.58
CA VAL A 61 7.58 14.54 8.28
C VAL A 61 6.39 14.67 7.33
N ALA A 62 6.33 15.75 6.54
CA ALA A 62 5.27 15.97 5.55
C ALA A 62 5.27 14.92 4.44
N ARG A 63 6.45 14.42 4.04
CA ARG A 63 6.59 13.34 3.08
C ARG A 63 6.06 12.02 3.64
N LEU A 64 6.41 11.69 4.88
CA LEU A 64 5.93 10.49 5.58
C LEU A 64 4.41 10.52 5.80
N GLU A 65 3.84 11.68 6.10
CA GLU A 65 2.39 11.86 6.19
C GLU A 65 1.69 11.52 4.86
N LYS A 66 2.19 12.06 3.74
CA LYS A 66 1.66 11.73 2.40
C LYS A 66 1.79 10.24 2.08
N GLN A 67 2.89 9.61 2.48
CA GLN A 67 3.09 8.17 2.30
C GLN A 67 2.09 7.35 3.12
N LEU A 68 1.86 7.73 4.38
CA LEU A 68 0.88 7.12 5.26
C LEU A 68 -0.53 7.22 4.67
N GLU A 69 -0.94 8.41 4.22
CA GLU A 69 -2.24 8.60 3.60
C GLU A 69 -2.40 7.79 2.30
N ARG A 70 -1.34 7.70 1.49
CA ARG A 70 -1.32 6.84 0.31
C ARG A 70 -1.47 5.36 0.70
N ALA A 71 -0.77 4.91 1.73
CA ALA A 71 -0.86 3.53 2.22
C ALA A 71 -2.28 3.20 2.72
N LYS A 72 -2.89 4.11 3.50
CA LYS A 72 -4.28 3.96 3.97
C LYS A 72 -5.27 3.87 2.80
N ARG A 73 -5.18 4.77 1.81
CA ARG A 73 -6.04 4.72 0.61
C ARG A 73 -5.83 3.44 -0.19
N ASN A 74 -4.61 2.91 -0.25
CA ASN A 74 -4.33 1.67 -0.96
C ASN A 74 -4.86 0.42 -0.23
N ALA A 75 -4.83 0.43 1.10
CA ALA A 75 -5.42 -0.62 1.93
C ALA A 75 -6.95 -0.52 1.99
N ALA A 76 -7.51 0.68 1.83
CA ALA A 76 -8.95 0.89 1.77
C ALA A 76 -9.58 0.07 0.64
N GLY A 77 -10.58 -0.74 0.97
CA GLY A 77 -11.26 -1.60 0.02
C GLY A 77 -10.43 -2.81 -0.48
N ALA A 78 -9.21 -3.03 0.03
CA ALA A 78 -8.39 -4.18 -0.37
C ALA A 78 -9.09 -5.52 -0.06
N GLU A 79 -9.82 -5.61 1.06
CA GLU A 79 -10.63 -6.79 1.38
C GLU A 79 -11.73 -7.05 0.36
N ARG A 80 -12.42 -5.99 -0.11
CA ARG A 80 -13.45 -6.12 -1.15
C ARG A 80 -12.83 -6.66 -2.44
N LEU A 81 -11.68 -6.12 -2.84
CA LEU A 81 -10.94 -6.58 -4.02
C LEU A 81 -10.50 -8.04 -3.89
N CYS A 82 -10.14 -8.50 -2.70
CA CYS A 82 -9.83 -9.91 -2.48
C CYS A 82 -11.07 -10.82 -2.55
N LYS A 83 -12.20 -10.38 -1.99
CA LYS A 83 -13.46 -11.14 -2.06
C LYS A 83 -13.95 -11.35 -3.49
N ILE A 84 -13.75 -10.38 -4.38
CA ILE A 84 -14.12 -10.49 -5.80
C ILE A 84 -13.02 -11.13 -6.66
N GLY A 85 -11.92 -11.61 -6.06
CA GLY A 85 -10.84 -12.31 -6.75
C GLY A 85 -9.84 -11.42 -7.51
N VAL A 86 -9.91 -10.10 -7.34
CA VAL A 86 -8.96 -9.16 -7.98
C VAL A 86 -7.60 -9.16 -7.28
N LEU A 87 -7.59 -9.31 -5.95
CA LEU A 87 -6.35 -9.40 -5.17
C LEU A 87 -6.25 -10.76 -4.47
N SER A 88 -5.04 -11.28 -4.35
CA SER A 88 -4.76 -12.40 -3.47
C SER A 88 -4.84 -11.96 -1.99
N LYS A 89 -5.10 -12.92 -1.10
CA LYS A 89 -5.10 -12.67 0.35
C LYS A 89 -3.76 -12.12 0.84
N MET A 90 -2.65 -12.59 0.26
CA MET A 90 -1.30 -12.14 0.60
C MET A 90 -1.09 -10.66 0.29
N GLU A 91 -1.58 -10.18 -0.86
CA GLU A 91 -1.48 -8.77 -1.22
C GLU A 91 -2.28 -7.88 -0.28
N VAL A 92 -3.46 -8.33 0.18
CA VAL A 92 -4.24 -7.60 1.19
C VAL A 92 -3.48 -7.48 2.50
N GLU A 93 -2.96 -8.60 3.01
CA GLU A 93 -2.15 -8.62 4.23
C GLU A 93 -0.92 -7.71 4.10
N GLN A 94 -0.25 -7.69 2.94
CA GLN A 94 0.90 -6.83 2.67
C GLN A 94 0.53 -5.34 2.66
N ARG A 95 -0.65 -4.98 2.14
CA ARG A 95 -1.14 -3.59 2.16
C ARG A 95 -1.40 -3.12 3.59
N PHE A 96 -2.02 -3.95 4.42
CA PHE A 96 -2.21 -3.63 5.85
C PHE A 96 -0.89 -3.53 6.61
N LEU A 97 0.05 -4.44 6.35
CA LEU A 97 1.40 -4.36 6.92
C LEU A 97 2.10 -3.05 6.53
N ARG A 98 1.94 -2.60 5.28
CA ARG A 98 2.50 -1.33 4.81
C ARG A 98 1.93 -0.14 5.57
N VAL A 99 0.64 -0.14 5.90
CA VAL A 99 0.03 0.90 6.74
C VAL A 99 0.70 0.94 8.12
N ALA A 100 0.81 -0.19 8.79
CA ALA A 100 1.43 -0.26 10.13
C ALA A 100 2.88 0.25 10.14
N ARG A 101 3.65 -0.06 9.08
CA ARG A 101 5.02 0.47 8.90
C ARG A 101 5.03 1.98 8.73
N CYS A 102 4.23 2.51 7.80
CA CYS A 102 4.16 3.96 7.58
C CYS A 102 3.66 4.72 8.81
N GLU A 103 2.76 4.15 9.62
CA GLU A 103 2.30 4.75 10.88
C GLU A 103 3.44 4.85 11.90
N SER A 104 4.22 3.78 12.06
CA SER A 104 5.40 3.76 12.95
C SER A 104 6.48 4.74 12.47
N ASP A 105 6.80 4.75 11.18
CA ASP A 105 7.81 5.65 10.62
C ASP A 105 7.38 7.12 10.78
N PHE A 106 6.10 7.44 10.55
CA PHE A 106 5.56 8.79 10.75
C PHE A 106 5.59 9.21 12.23
N ALA A 107 5.16 8.34 13.15
CA ALA A 107 5.16 8.65 14.58
C ALA A 107 6.59 8.88 15.11
N ASN A 108 7.55 8.06 14.67
CA ASN A 108 8.97 8.23 15.01
C ASN A 108 9.54 9.54 14.48
N ALA A 109 9.18 9.94 13.25
CA ALA A 109 9.64 11.20 12.67
C ALA A 109 9.07 12.41 13.43
N ARG A 110 7.79 12.38 13.82
CA ARG A 110 7.20 13.45 14.66
C ARG A 110 7.85 13.53 16.03
N LEU A 111 8.16 12.38 16.64
CA LEU A 111 8.88 12.33 17.91
C LEU A 111 10.28 12.94 17.77
N ALA A 112 11.01 12.62 16.70
CA ALA A 112 12.33 13.19 16.43
C ALA A 112 12.27 14.73 16.28
N GLN A 113 11.32 15.22 15.48
CA GLN A 113 11.08 16.66 15.33
C GLN A 113 10.76 17.34 16.66
N ALA A 114 9.86 16.76 17.48
CA ALA A 114 9.51 17.32 18.78
C ALA A 114 10.69 17.31 19.77
N LYS A 115 11.58 16.31 19.71
CA LYS A 115 12.81 16.30 20.51
C LYS A 115 13.74 17.45 20.12
N GLU A 116 13.93 17.68 18.83
CA GLU A 116 14.73 18.80 18.33
C GLU A 116 14.14 20.15 18.77
N GLU A 117 12.83 20.33 18.65
CA GLU A 117 12.12 21.55 19.09
C GLU A 117 12.27 21.80 20.59
N VAL A 118 12.11 20.78 21.43
CA VAL A 118 12.29 20.90 22.88
C VAL A 118 13.73 21.27 23.21
N THR A 119 14.74 20.62 22.62
CA THR A 119 16.15 20.98 22.87
C THR A 119 16.51 22.40 22.41
N ALA A 120 15.91 22.86 21.30
CA ALA A 120 16.07 24.23 20.82
C ALA A 120 15.42 25.24 21.78
N GLN A 121 14.22 24.94 22.31
CA GLN A 121 13.54 25.77 23.29
C GLN A 121 14.27 25.80 24.65
N GLU A 122 14.78 24.67 25.13
CA GLU A 122 15.59 24.61 26.36
C GLU A 122 16.80 25.54 26.29
N SER A 123 17.44 25.62 25.13
CA SER A 123 18.56 26.54 24.88
C SER A 123 18.13 28.02 24.90
N GLN A 124 16.91 28.33 24.49
CA GLN A 124 16.37 29.70 24.46
C GLN A 124 15.81 30.16 25.81
N VAL A 125 15.22 29.24 26.59
CA VAL A 125 14.62 29.52 27.92
C VAL A 125 15.66 29.99 28.93
N ALA A 126 16.94 29.68 28.73
CA ALA A 126 18.04 30.25 29.52
C ALA A 126 18.10 31.79 29.49
N THR A 127 17.40 32.45 28.56
CA THR A 127 17.44 33.92 28.36
C THR A 127 16.14 34.67 28.69
N ALA A 128 15.00 34.00 28.93
CA ALA A 128 13.72 34.67 29.25
C ALA A 128 12.74 33.75 30.05
N GLU A 129 11.87 34.34 30.88
CA GLU A 129 10.92 33.56 31.72
C GLU A 129 9.59 33.21 31.05
N SER A 130 9.12 33.99 30.06
CA SER A 130 7.85 33.72 29.35
C SER A 130 7.89 32.43 28.51
N THR A 131 9.08 31.93 28.20
CA THR A 131 9.32 30.69 27.46
C THR A 131 9.22 29.44 28.34
N LYS A 132 9.20 29.58 29.69
CA LYS A 132 9.09 28.42 30.60
C LYS A 132 7.75 27.69 30.45
N ASN A 133 6.63 28.43 30.33
CA ASN A 133 5.31 27.81 30.14
C ASN A 133 5.18 27.10 28.78
N GLU A 134 5.78 27.68 27.74
CA GLU A 134 5.83 27.07 26.40
C GLU A 134 6.70 25.81 26.39
N LEU A 135 7.83 25.84 27.11
CA LEU A 135 8.69 24.68 27.28
C LEU A 135 7.97 23.54 28.01
N GLU A 136 7.24 23.83 29.09
CA GLU A 136 6.46 22.81 29.80
C GLU A 136 5.35 22.24 28.91
N ALA A 137 4.68 23.06 28.10
CA ALA A 137 3.72 22.56 27.11
C ALA A 137 4.38 21.66 26.04
N ALA A 138 5.57 22.02 25.56
CA ALA A 138 6.33 21.23 24.60
C ALA A 138 6.80 19.89 25.19
N LYS A 139 7.21 19.85 26.46
CA LYS A 139 7.55 18.60 27.17
C LYS A 139 6.33 17.68 27.31
N VAL A 140 5.16 18.23 27.62
CA VAL A 140 3.90 17.46 27.66
C VAL A 140 3.58 16.88 26.29
N ALA A 141 3.72 17.67 25.21
CA ALA A 141 3.53 17.19 23.85
C ALA A 141 4.55 16.11 23.45
N LEU A 142 5.81 16.25 23.86
CA LEU A 142 6.86 15.24 23.66
C LEU A 142 6.51 13.92 24.34
N ALA A 143 5.98 13.95 25.57
CA ALA A 143 5.53 12.75 26.28
C ALA A 143 4.40 12.04 25.51
N GLN A 144 3.40 12.79 25.04
CA GLN A 144 2.31 12.23 24.22
C GLN A 144 2.80 11.63 22.90
N LEU A 145 3.74 12.30 22.22
CA LEU A 145 4.34 11.79 20.99
C LEU A 145 5.22 10.55 21.24
N THR A 146 5.85 10.46 22.41
CA THR A 146 6.61 9.27 22.83
C THR A 146 5.68 8.07 23.01
N GLU A 147 4.60 8.24 23.76
CA GLU A 147 3.58 7.18 23.90
C GLU A 147 2.98 6.78 22.55
N ALA A 148 2.67 7.75 21.68
CA ALA A 148 2.14 7.48 20.35
C ALA A 148 3.13 6.70 19.46
N ALA A 149 4.42 7.02 19.51
CA ALA A 149 5.46 6.31 18.76
C ALA A 149 5.66 4.88 19.27
N GLU A 150 5.65 4.68 20.59
CA GLU A 150 5.72 3.34 21.21
C GLU A 150 4.50 2.48 20.86
N LEU A 151 3.30 3.06 20.87
CA LEU A 151 2.09 2.35 20.45
C LEU A 151 2.17 1.98 18.96
N ALA A 152 2.68 2.88 18.12
CA ALA A 152 2.85 2.63 16.69
C ALA A 152 3.93 1.57 16.40
N SER A 153 5.05 1.56 17.13
CA SER A 153 6.08 0.53 17.01
C SER A 153 5.55 -0.84 17.44
N GLN A 154 4.87 -0.92 18.58
CA GLN A 154 4.23 -2.16 19.03
C GLN A 154 3.18 -2.66 18.02
N LYS A 155 2.41 -1.76 17.41
CA LYS A 155 1.44 -2.11 16.37
C LYS A 155 2.14 -2.68 15.13
N ARG A 156 3.25 -2.06 14.70
CA ARG A 156 4.08 -2.55 13.59
C ARG A 156 4.65 -3.93 13.87
N GLU A 157 5.25 -4.14 15.03
CA GLU A 157 5.83 -5.43 15.44
C GLU A 157 4.79 -6.54 15.43
N ARG A 158 3.61 -6.29 16.02
CA ARG A 158 2.49 -7.23 16.01
C ARG A 158 2.06 -7.55 14.57
N ALA A 159 1.91 -6.53 13.72
CA ALA A 159 1.55 -6.73 12.32
C ALA A 159 2.60 -7.53 11.54
N GLU A 160 3.90 -7.35 11.83
CA GLU A 160 4.99 -8.12 11.20
C GLU A 160 4.99 -9.58 11.63
N LEU A 161 4.74 -9.85 12.92
CA LEU A 161 4.57 -11.20 13.44
C LEU A 161 3.36 -11.88 12.82
N ASP A 162 2.19 -11.23 12.84
CA ASP A 162 0.96 -11.78 12.27
C ASP A 162 1.12 -12.10 10.78
N PHE A 163 1.78 -11.22 10.03
CA PHE A 163 2.09 -11.43 8.62
C PHE A 163 3.04 -12.62 8.40
N ALA A 164 4.08 -12.75 9.22
CA ALA A 164 5.04 -13.86 9.13
C ALA A 164 4.38 -15.20 9.49
N GLU A 165 3.54 -15.25 10.52
CA GLU A 165 2.78 -16.44 10.91
C GLU A 165 1.77 -16.84 9.83
N ALA A 166 1.05 -15.88 9.25
CA ALA A 166 0.14 -16.13 8.14
C ALA A 166 0.89 -16.69 6.91
N ASN A 167 2.09 -16.17 6.62
CA ASN A 167 2.93 -16.69 5.55
C ASN A 167 3.39 -18.12 5.83
N LEU A 168 3.87 -18.43 7.04
CA LEU A 168 4.28 -19.79 7.41
C LEU A 168 3.14 -20.79 7.21
N ARG A 169 1.95 -20.50 7.75
CA ARG A 169 0.75 -21.35 7.58
C ARG A 169 0.41 -21.56 6.11
N ARG A 170 0.61 -20.55 5.26
CA ARG A 170 0.38 -20.64 3.81
C ARG A 170 1.40 -21.56 3.15
N GLN A 171 2.69 -21.41 3.46
CA GLN A 171 3.75 -22.26 2.91
C GLN A 171 3.59 -23.72 3.33
N GLU A 172 3.22 -23.98 4.60
CA GLU A 172 2.91 -25.33 5.07
C GLU A 172 1.73 -25.95 4.31
N LYS A 173 0.67 -25.16 4.07
CA LYS A 173 -0.47 -25.61 3.28
C LYS A 173 -0.07 -25.94 1.84
N LEU A 174 0.71 -25.07 1.20
CA LEU A 174 1.19 -25.28 -0.17
C LEU A 174 2.11 -26.51 -0.26
N LEU A 175 2.96 -26.73 0.75
CA LEU A 175 3.81 -27.92 0.83
C LEU A 175 2.97 -29.20 0.92
N ARG A 176 1.92 -29.20 1.75
CA ARG A 176 0.97 -30.35 1.84
C ARG A 176 0.25 -30.62 0.53
N LEU A 177 -0.01 -29.59 -0.27
CA LEU A 177 -0.61 -29.71 -1.60
C LEU A 177 0.41 -30.07 -2.69
N GLY A 178 1.69 -30.19 -2.37
CA GLY A 178 2.76 -30.48 -3.33
C GLY A 178 3.15 -29.29 -4.22
N SER A 179 2.65 -28.08 -3.93
CA SER A 179 2.85 -26.88 -4.74
C SER A 179 3.94 -25.94 -4.20
N ALA A 180 4.58 -26.27 -3.07
CA ALA A 180 5.72 -25.55 -2.51
C ALA A 180 6.83 -26.53 -2.08
N ARG A 181 8.03 -25.99 -1.81
CA ARG A 181 9.21 -26.77 -1.41
C ARG A 181 9.43 -26.66 0.10
N LYS A 182 10.15 -27.64 0.67
CA LYS A 182 10.57 -27.60 2.09
C LYS A 182 11.40 -26.36 2.40
N SER A 183 12.21 -25.87 1.45
CA SER A 183 12.98 -24.63 1.59
C SER A 183 12.10 -23.40 1.83
N ASP A 184 10.90 -23.36 1.26
CA ASP A 184 9.99 -22.20 1.39
C ASP A 184 9.42 -22.12 2.80
N VAL A 185 9.11 -23.29 3.39
CA VAL A 185 8.68 -23.41 4.79
C VAL A 185 9.83 -23.04 5.73
N ASN A 186 11.04 -23.57 5.50
CA ASN A 186 12.20 -23.26 6.34
C ASN A 186 12.50 -21.75 6.36
N ARG A 187 12.50 -21.09 5.18
CA ARG A 187 12.68 -19.63 5.11
C ARG A 187 11.59 -18.87 5.85
N ALA A 188 10.34 -19.33 5.79
CA ALA A 188 9.24 -18.70 6.52
C ALA A 188 9.38 -18.90 8.05
N GLN A 189 9.89 -20.04 8.50
CA GLN A 189 10.18 -20.32 9.91
C GLN A 189 11.34 -19.48 10.43
N GLU A 190 12.45 -19.40 9.68
CA GLU A 190 13.61 -18.57 10.00
C GLU A 190 13.18 -17.11 10.19
N LYS A 191 12.43 -16.56 9.22
CA LYS A 191 11.92 -15.19 9.32
C LYS A 191 11.02 -14.96 10.54
N LEU A 192 10.17 -15.93 10.88
CA LEU A 192 9.32 -15.83 12.07
C LEU A 192 10.15 -15.88 13.36
N ALA A 193 11.18 -16.72 13.39
CA ALA A 193 12.10 -16.83 14.52
C ALA A 193 12.91 -15.55 14.71
N GLU A 194 13.43 -14.96 13.63
CA GLU A 194 14.13 -13.66 13.64
C GLU A 194 13.27 -12.55 14.26
N LEU A 195 12.00 -12.44 13.84
CA LEU A 195 11.08 -11.43 14.38
C LEU A 195 10.73 -11.67 15.85
N LYS A 196 10.66 -12.93 16.29
CA LYS A 196 10.44 -13.27 17.70
C LYS A 196 11.66 -12.97 18.56
N ALA A 197 12.86 -13.25 18.05
CA ALA A 197 14.11 -12.96 18.74
C ALA A 197 14.40 -11.46 18.89
N GLN A 198 13.89 -10.62 17.99
CA GLN A 198 14.02 -9.16 18.09
C GLN A 198 13.16 -8.54 19.20
N LYS A 199 12.20 -9.30 19.75
CA LYS A 199 11.30 -8.86 20.81
C LYS A 199 11.85 -9.16 22.22
N ASP A 200 12.75 -10.12 22.33
CA ASP A 200 13.38 -10.57 23.58
C ASP A 200 14.67 -9.78 23.86
#